data_AF-W2P0Z3-F1
#
_entry.id   AF-W2P0Z3-F1
#
_cell.length_a   1.000
_cell.length_b   1.000
_cell.length_c   1.000
_cell.angle_alpha   90.00
_cell.angle_beta   90.00
_cell.angle_gamma   90.00
#
_symmetry.space_group_name_H-M   'P 1'
#
loop_
_entity.id
_entity.type
_entity.pdbx_description
1 polymer ?
#
loop_
_entity_poly.entity_id
_entity_poly.type
_entity_poly.pdbx_seq_one_letter_code
_entity_poly.pdbx_strand_id
1 'polypeptide(L)'
;MACVPSVVVCDFEQALHLGIRDQFESAHIVGCLFHWKQAIRRKLISLGIARVEVAAAMEPGVLDLLTVLPVKVLRKKGIPFVTKKLYRLIGVPREADRTEKWQAFWDYFVKTWCDTYDIFCWNISGMMKENVEIVNRTNNPLEAYNRRLADTFGASHPSILNFVEVLKQEAKNYLDQLADVRHRRQGPSQHGTPYTYPCIPRLR
;
A
#
# COMPACT_ATOMS: atom_id res chain seq x y z
N MET A 1 25.20 5.20 16.10
CA MET A 1 24.61 5.60 14.80
C MET A 1 23.11 5.59 14.98
N ALA A 2 22.43 6.69 14.66
CA ALA A 2 20.97 6.65 14.52
C ALA A 2 20.64 5.79 13.28
N CYS A 3 19.78 4.79 13.46
CA CYS A 3 19.27 4.00 12.33
C CYS A 3 18.26 4.88 11.58
N VAL A 4 18.64 5.41 10.41
CA VAL A 4 17.75 6.20 9.56
C VAL A 4 17.20 5.29 8.47
N PRO A 5 15.88 5.11 8.36
CA PRO A 5 15.30 4.28 7.32
C PRO A 5 15.49 4.93 5.95
N SER A 6 15.88 4.14 4.94
CA SER A 6 15.91 4.61 3.55
C SER A 6 14.49 4.74 2.98
N VAL A 7 13.59 3.82 3.35
CA VAL A 7 12.19 3.79 2.90
C VAL A 7 11.28 3.49 4.09
N VAL A 8 10.17 4.24 4.19
CA VAL A 8 9.08 3.96 5.11
C VAL A 8 7.83 3.67 4.30
N VAL A 9 7.25 2.48 4.51
CA VAL A 9 6.00 2.06 3.87
C VAL A 9 4.86 2.15 4.87
N CYS A 10 3.87 2.99 4.58
CA CYS A 10 2.81 3.30 5.52
C CYS A 10 1.47 3.55 4.81
N ASP A 11 0.43 3.81 5.61
CA ASP A 11 -0.89 4.15 5.08
C ASP A 11 -0.94 5.62 4.64
N PHE A 12 -1.97 5.97 3.87
CA PHE A 12 -2.13 7.30 3.27
C PHE A 12 -2.65 8.37 4.25
N GLU A 13 -2.17 8.33 5.49
CA GLU A 13 -2.56 9.27 6.54
C GLU A 13 -1.62 10.47 6.54
N GLN A 14 -2.18 11.68 6.35
CA GLN A 14 -1.38 12.90 6.27
C GLN A 14 -0.57 13.16 7.54
N ALA A 15 -1.16 12.94 8.72
CA ALA A 15 -0.47 13.11 10.00
C ALA A 15 0.72 12.15 10.13
N LEU A 16 0.56 10.90 9.68
CA LEU A 16 1.63 9.91 9.66
C LEU A 16 2.77 10.33 8.72
N HIS A 17 2.44 10.81 7.52
CA HIS A 17 3.45 11.32 6.58
C HIS A 17 4.21 12.51 7.15
N LEU A 18 3.52 13.44 7.83
CA LEU A 18 4.17 14.59 8.46
C LEU A 18 5.10 14.17 9.59
N GLY A 19 4.66 13.24 10.46
CA GLY A 19 5.50 12.71 11.53
C GLY A 19 6.73 11.97 11.01
N ILE A 20 6.60 11.21 9.91
CA ILE A 20 7.74 10.54 9.28
C ILE A 20 8.72 11.59 8.72
N ARG A 21 8.24 12.63 8.04
CA ARG A 21 9.13 13.68 7.50
C ARG A 21 9.85 14.47 8.58
N ASP A 22 9.17 14.75 9.70
CA ASP A 22 9.74 15.45 10.85
C ASP A 22 10.90 14.65 11.48
N GLN A 23 10.75 13.32 11.58
CA GLN A 23 11.76 12.46 12.19
C GLN A 23 12.82 11.93 11.21
N PHE A 24 12.45 11.76 9.94
CA PHE A 24 13.24 11.12 8.90
C PHE A 24 13.12 11.85 7.57
N GLU A 25 13.64 13.08 7.51
CA GLU A 25 13.55 13.96 6.33
C GLU A 25 14.06 13.29 5.03
N SER A 26 15.11 12.48 5.12
CA SER A 26 15.71 11.79 3.98
C SER A 26 15.01 10.48 3.58
N ALA A 27 14.03 10.01 4.35
CA ALA A 27 13.37 8.74 4.06
C ALA A 27 12.34 8.89 2.93
N HIS A 28 12.34 7.94 1.99
CA HIS A 28 11.25 7.85 1.01
C HIS A 28 9.98 7.36 1.70
N ILE A 29 8.90 8.13 1.60
CA ILE A 29 7.58 7.73 2.10
C ILE A 29 6.79 7.12 0.94
N VAL A 30 6.42 5.86 1.08
CA VAL A 30 5.65 5.12 0.08
C VAL A 30 4.40 4.55 0.71
N GLY A 31 3.27 4.81 0.08
CA GLY A 31 1.99 4.28 0.46
C GLY A 31 1.90 2.78 0.23
N CYS A 32 1.28 2.09 1.18
CA CYS A 32 0.99 0.66 1.13
C CYS A 32 0.13 0.33 -0.11
N LEU A 33 0.62 -0.57 -0.97
CA LEU A 33 -0.08 -0.99 -2.18
C LEU A 33 -1.41 -1.68 -1.85
N PHE A 34 -1.46 -2.43 -0.74
CA PHE A 34 -2.68 -3.08 -0.29
C PHE A 34 -3.77 -2.04 0.02
N HIS A 35 -3.45 -1.02 0.82
CA HIS A 35 -4.37 0.07 1.13
C HIS A 35 -4.75 0.91 -0.08
N TRP A 36 -3.81 1.14 -0.99
CA TRP A 36 -4.09 1.77 -2.27
C TRP A 36 -5.13 0.98 -3.06
N LYS A 37 -4.92 -0.33 -3.28
CA LYS A 37 -5.87 -1.21 -3.98
C LYS A 37 -7.21 -1.28 -3.25
N GLN A 38 -7.22 -1.30 -1.92
CA GLN A 38 -8.44 -1.27 -1.12
C GLN A 38 -9.23 0.02 -1.34
N ALA A 39 -8.58 1.18 -1.36
CA ALA A 39 -9.20 2.47 -1.64
C ALA A 39 -9.82 2.52 -3.04
N ILE A 40 -9.06 2.07 -4.05
CA ILE A 40 -9.56 1.95 -5.44
C ILE A 40 -10.78 1.03 -5.51
N ARG A 41 -10.70 -0.16 -4.92
CA ARG A 41 -11.80 -1.12 -4.87
C ARG A 41 -13.07 -0.52 -4.23
N ARG A 42 -12.93 0.15 -3.09
CA ARG A 42 -14.04 0.83 -2.42
C ARG A 42 -14.68 1.87 -3.34
N LYS A 43 -13.88 2.65 -4.06
CA LYS A 43 -14.42 3.63 -5.01
C LYS A 43 -15.20 2.95 -6.13
N LEU A 44 -14.64 1.92 -6.77
CA LEU A 44 -15.32 1.21 -7.86
C LEU A 44 -16.70 0.67 -7.39
N ILE A 45 -16.75 0.07 -6.19
CA ILE A 45 -17.98 -0.42 -5.58
C ILE A 45 -18.97 0.72 -5.31
N SER A 46 -18.49 1.85 -4.77
CA SER A 46 -19.36 3.01 -4.49
C SER A 46 -19.98 3.63 -5.74
N LEU A 47 -19.33 3.46 -6.90
CA LEU A 47 -19.85 3.91 -8.20
C LEU A 47 -20.81 2.88 -8.82
N GLY A 48 -21.08 1.76 -8.16
CA GLY A 48 -21.98 0.72 -8.68
C GLY A 48 -21.41 -0.05 -9.87
N ILE A 49 -20.08 -0.13 -9.99
CA ILE A 49 -19.42 -0.96 -11.01
C ILE A 49 -19.65 -2.44 -10.65
N ALA A 50 -19.94 -3.26 -11.66
CA ALA A 50 -20.29 -4.66 -11.46
C ALA A 50 -19.14 -5.43 -10.81
N ARG A 51 -19.47 -6.34 -9.86
CA ARG A 51 -18.47 -7.07 -9.06
C ARG A 51 -17.43 -7.81 -9.90
N VAL A 52 -17.84 -8.36 -11.05
CA VAL A 52 -16.94 -9.05 -12.00
C VAL A 52 -15.91 -8.11 -12.60
N GLU A 53 -16.29 -6.86 -12.89
CA GLU A 53 -15.37 -5.86 -13.41
C GLU A 53 -14.45 -5.29 -12.31
N VAL A 54 -14.99 -5.13 -11.10
CA VAL A 54 -14.19 -4.77 -9.93
C VAL A 54 -13.10 -5.82 -9.69
N ALA A 55 -13.45 -7.11 -9.75
CA ALA A 55 -12.50 -8.21 -9.62
C ALA A 55 -11.42 -8.13 -10.71
N ALA A 56 -11.82 -8.02 -11.97
CA ALA A 56 -10.88 -7.89 -13.10
C ALA A 56 -9.96 -6.66 -12.99
N ALA A 57 -10.46 -5.53 -12.48
CA ALA A 57 -9.66 -4.33 -12.26
C ALA A 57 -8.65 -4.48 -11.12
N MET A 58 -8.96 -5.33 -10.14
CA MET A 58 -8.10 -5.61 -8.97
C MET A 58 -7.06 -6.70 -9.23
N GLU A 59 -7.12 -7.39 -10.36
CA GLU A 59 -6.12 -8.38 -10.75
C GLU A 59 -4.70 -7.78 -10.81
N PRO A 60 -3.66 -8.53 -10.41
CA PRO A 60 -2.28 -8.09 -10.55
C PRO A 60 -1.93 -7.71 -11.99
N GLY A 61 -1.27 -6.58 -12.15
CA GLY A 61 -0.86 -6.08 -13.46
C GLY A 61 -1.99 -5.40 -14.24
N VAL A 62 -3.07 -4.97 -13.59
CA VAL A 62 -4.14 -4.16 -14.19
C VAL A 62 -4.04 -2.72 -13.66
N LEU A 63 -4.82 -2.34 -12.64
CA LEU A 63 -4.77 -0.97 -12.11
C LEU A 63 -3.50 -0.68 -11.31
N ASP A 64 -2.92 -1.68 -10.66
CA ASP A 64 -1.67 -1.53 -9.91
C ASP A 64 -0.44 -1.24 -10.79
N LEU A 65 -0.52 -1.45 -12.12
CA LEU A 65 0.49 -0.95 -13.05
C LEU A 65 0.67 0.57 -12.94
N LEU A 66 -0.39 1.32 -12.64
CA LEU A 66 -0.31 2.77 -12.48
C LEU A 66 0.71 3.19 -11.40
N THR A 67 1.01 2.30 -10.45
CA THR A 67 1.97 2.54 -9.38
C THR A 67 3.43 2.35 -9.80
N VAL A 68 3.70 1.81 -10.99
CA VAL A 68 5.06 1.53 -11.48
C VAL A 68 5.35 2.16 -12.84
N LEU A 69 4.33 2.71 -13.51
CA LEU A 69 4.50 3.40 -14.78
C LEU A 69 5.18 4.77 -14.59
N PRO A 70 6.05 5.21 -15.53
CA PRO A 70 6.79 6.46 -15.36
C PRO A 70 5.88 7.68 -15.20
N VAL A 71 6.07 8.42 -14.10
CA VAL A 71 5.26 9.60 -13.72
C VAL A 71 5.13 10.61 -14.86
N LYS A 72 6.24 10.92 -15.57
CA LYS A 72 6.28 11.92 -16.65
C LYS A 72 5.28 11.67 -17.78
N VAL A 73 4.94 10.40 -18.04
CA VAL A 73 4.01 10.01 -19.11
C VAL A 73 2.76 9.34 -18.58
N LEU A 74 2.56 9.33 -17.26
CA LEU A 74 1.49 8.56 -16.63
C LEU A 74 0.11 8.99 -17.11
N ARG A 75 -0.20 10.30 -17.09
CA ARG A 75 -1.50 10.80 -17.56
C ARG A 75 -1.71 10.61 -19.05
N LYS A 76 -0.69 10.94 -19.86
CA LYS A 76 -0.80 10.95 -21.34
C LYS A 76 -0.75 9.57 -21.97
N LYS A 77 -0.04 8.62 -21.37
CA LYS A 77 0.19 7.27 -21.92
C LYS A 77 -0.16 6.16 -20.94
N GLY A 78 0.19 6.31 -19.67
CA GLY A 78 0.00 5.26 -18.68
C GLY A 78 -1.47 4.96 -18.36
N ILE A 79 -2.27 5.98 -18.09
CA ILE A 79 -3.72 5.85 -17.86
C ILE A 79 -4.38 5.27 -19.12
N PRO A 80 -4.23 5.84 -20.33
CA PRO A 80 -4.80 5.23 -21.55
C PRO A 80 -4.38 3.78 -21.78
N PHE A 81 -3.12 3.43 -21.51
CA PHE A 81 -2.62 2.06 -21.62
C PHE A 81 -3.35 1.12 -20.66
N VAL A 82 -3.45 1.50 -19.39
CA VAL A 82 -4.13 0.69 -18.36
C VAL A 82 -5.64 0.61 -18.64
N THR A 83 -6.28 1.71 -19.05
CA THR A 83 -7.69 1.72 -19.46
C THR A 83 -7.93 0.75 -20.61
N LYS A 84 -7.09 0.78 -21.66
CA LYS A 84 -7.18 -0.16 -22.78
C LYS A 84 -6.98 -1.60 -22.34
N LYS A 85 -6.01 -1.86 -21.45
CA LYS A 85 -5.77 -3.19 -20.88
C LYS A 85 -6.99 -3.69 -20.11
N LEU A 86 -7.56 -2.86 -19.24
CA LEU A 86 -8.76 -3.16 -18.48
C LEU A 86 -9.94 -3.46 -19.40
N TYR A 87 -10.22 -2.61 -20.38
CA TYR A 87 -11.35 -2.81 -21.30
C TYR A 87 -11.21 -4.02 -22.23
N ARG A 88 -10.00 -4.57 -22.40
CA ARG A 88 -9.83 -5.89 -23.04
C ARG A 88 -10.32 -7.02 -22.16
N LEU A 89 -10.23 -6.87 -20.83
CA LEU A 89 -10.69 -7.88 -19.86
C LEU A 89 -12.19 -7.81 -19.64
N ILE A 90 -12.74 -6.60 -19.51
CA ILE A 90 -14.16 -6.38 -19.16
C ILE A 90 -15.04 -6.02 -20.36
N GLY A 91 -14.47 -5.88 -21.56
CA GLY A 91 -15.14 -5.30 -22.72
C GLY A 91 -15.27 -3.78 -22.62
N VAL A 92 -15.25 -3.07 -23.74
CA VAL A 92 -15.42 -1.60 -23.76
C VAL A 92 -16.83 -1.24 -23.29
N PRO A 93 -17.00 -0.33 -22.32
CA PRO A 93 -18.31 0.24 -21.96
C PRO A 93 -18.99 0.87 -23.18
N ARG A 94 -20.23 0.46 -23.45
CA ARG A 94 -21.05 1.00 -24.57
C ARG A 94 -22.41 1.50 -24.09
N GLU A 95 -22.94 0.90 -23.03
CA GLU A 95 -24.16 1.36 -22.37
C GLU A 95 -23.88 2.69 -21.64
N ALA A 96 -24.84 3.61 -21.67
CA ALA A 96 -24.68 4.95 -21.10
C ALA A 96 -24.29 4.89 -19.60
N ASP A 97 -25.06 4.17 -18.79
CA ASP A 97 -24.79 3.98 -17.35
C ASP A 97 -23.39 3.41 -17.08
N ARG A 98 -23.00 2.36 -17.82
CA ARG A 98 -21.68 1.73 -17.67
C ARG A 98 -20.55 2.69 -18.07
N THR A 99 -20.76 3.47 -19.11
CA THR A 99 -19.80 4.47 -19.59
C THR A 99 -19.62 5.60 -18.57
N GLU A 100 -20.73 6.11 -18.02
CA GLU A 100 -20.72 7.15 -16.98
C GLU A 100 -20.01 6.69 -15.71
N LYS A 101 -20.25 5.46 -15.25
CA LYS A 101 -19.58 4.90 -14.06
C LYS A 101 -18.06 4.79 -14.23
N TRP A 102 -17.60 4.30 -15.37
CA TRP A 102 -16.17 4.19 -15.66
C TRP A 102 -15.52 5.55 -15.89
N GLN A 103 -16.22 6.50 -16.52
CA GLN A 103 -15.75 7.88 -16.64
C GLN A 103 -15.60 8.52 -15.25
N ALA A 104 -16.63 8.41 -14.39
CA ALA A 104 -16.60 8.92 -13.02
C ALA A 104 -15.46 8.30 -12.19
N PHE A 105 -15.12 7.03 -12.42
CA PHE A 105 -13.95 6.41 -11.80
C PHE A 105 -12.64 7.07 -12.24
N TRP A 106 -12.44 7.27 -13.55
CA TRP A 106 -11.21 7.87 -14.06
C TRP A 106 -11.08 9.34 -13.66
N ASP A 107 -12.18 10.10 -13.65
CA ASP A 107 -12.20 11.48 -13.16
C ASP A 107 -11.82 11.54 -11.68
N TYR A 108 -12.41 10.66 -10.87
CA TYR A 108 -12.01 10.49 -9.47
C TYR A 108 -10.54 10.12 -9.34
N PHE A 109 -10.05 9.20 -10.17
CA PHE A 109 -8.68 8.71 -10.09
C PHE A 109 -7.68 9.83 -10.34
N VAL A 110 -7.90 10.60 -11.41
CA VAL A 110 -7.05 11.74 -11.77
C VAL A 110 -7.09 12.77 -10.66
N LYS A 111 -8.29 13.20 -10.23
CA LYS A 111 -8.45 14.20 -9.17
C LYS A 111 -7.79 13.77 -7.87
N THR A 112 -8.07 12.56 -7.40
CA THR A 112 -7.61 12.12 -6.08
C THR A 112 -6.14 11.75 -6.11
N TRP A 113 -5.74 10.85 -7.00
CA TRP A 113 -4.40 10.26 -6.96
C TRP A 113 -3.37 11.08 -7.71
N CYS A 114 -3.77 11.83 -8.73
CA CYS A 114 -2.81 12.60 -9.51
C CYS A 114 -2.77 14.08 -9.12
N ASP A 115 -3.89 14.66 -8.65
CA ASP A 115 -3.95 16.09 -8.27
C ASP A 115 -3.90 16.33 -6.76
N THR A 116 -4.60 15.54 -5.93
CA THR A 116 -4.63 15.75 -4.47
C THR A 116 -3.46 15.09 -3.74
N TYR A 117 -3.23 13.79 -3.96
CA TYR A 117 -2.08 13.10 -3.37
C TYR A 117 -0.82 13.37 -4.18
N ASP A 118 0.30 13.51 -3.48
CA ASP A 118 1.62 13.50 -4.11
C ASP A 118 1.81 12.18 -4.86
N ILE A 119 2.08 12.25 -6.16
CA ILE A 119 2.24 11.07 -7.00
C ILE A 119 3.34 10.13 -6.51
N PHE A 120 4.40 10.69 -5.92
CA PHE A 120 5.52 9.91 -5.40
C PHE A 120 5.16 9.11 -4.15
N CYS A 121 4.05 9.41 -3.48
CA CYS A 121 3.59 8.64 -2.33
C CYS A 121 2.86 7.35 -2.73
N TRP A 122 2.54 7.10 -3.99
CA TRP A 122 1.92 5.84 -4.42
C TRP A 122 2.53 5.25 -5.69
N ASN A 123 3.28 6.05 -6.46
CA ASN A 123 4.02 5.62 -7.62
C ASN A 123 5.52 5.50 -7.31
N ILE A 124 6.07 4.31 -7.50
CA ILE A 124 7.46 3.95 -7.19
C ILE A 124 8.38 3.96 -8.41
N SER A 125 7.94 4.45 -9.57
CA SER A 125 8.74 4.40 -10.81
C SER A 125 10.05 5.19 -10.73
N GLY A 126 10.10 6.27 -9.93
CA GLY A 126 11.34 7.01 -9.63
C GLY A 126 12.32 6.17 -8.83
N MET A 127 11.85 5.56 -7.74
CA MET A 127 12.62 4.66 -6.88
C MET A 127 13.18 3.46 -7.64
N MET A 128 12.37 2.89 -8.55
CA MET A 128 12.81 1.82 -9.46
C MET A 128 13.99 2.26 -10.34
N LYS A 129 13.94 3.49 -10.87
CA LYS A 129 15.00 4.03 -11.72
C LYS A 129 16.28 4.28 -10.93
N GLU A 130 16.15 4.65 -9.67
CA GLU A 130 17.25 4.93 -8.75
C GLU A 130 17.77 3.68 -8.02
N ASN A 131 17.20 2.50 -8.30
CA ASN A 131 17.52 1.23 -7.63
C ASN A 131 17.39 1.30 -6.10
N VAL A 132 16.41 2.07 -5.59
CA VAL A 132 16.12 2.10 -4.15
C VAL A 132 15.58 0.72 -3.75
N GLU A 133 16.17 0.15 -2.69
CA GLU A 133 15.74 -1.13 -2.16
C GLU A 133 14.42 -0.97 -1.38
N ILE A 134 13.35 -1.62 -1.84
CA ILE A 134 12.07 -1.68 -1.14
C ILE A 134 11.89 -3.11 -0.66
N VAL A 135 11.90 -3.31 0.66
CA VAL A 135 11.73 -4.65 1.25
C VAL A 135 10.32 -5.17 0.99
N ASN A 136 9.29 -4.31 1.10
CA ASN A 136 7.90 -4.69 0.86
C ASN A 136 7.04 -3.47 0.51
N ARG A 137 5.94 -3.66 -0.23
CA ARG A 137 4.91 -2.64 -0.49
C ARG A 137 3.60 -2.91 0.28
N THR A 138 3.67 -3.70 1.35
CA THR A 138 2.54 -3.90 2.27
C THR A 138 2.91 -3.59 3.71
N ASN A 139 1.92 -3.12 4.48
CA ASN A 139 1.98 -3.01 5.93
C ASN A 139 1.35 -4.23 6.66
N ASN A 140 1.07 -5.33 5.96
CA ASN A 140 0.52 -6.56 6.55
C ASN A 140 1.20 -7.00 7.86
N PRO A 141 2.55 -6.92 8.02
CA PRO A 141 3.18 -7.28 9.30
C PRO A 141 2.72 -6.39 10.46
N LEU A 142 2.54 -5.09 10.21
CA LEU A 142 2.04 -4.14 11.21
C LEU A 142 0.56 -4.43 11.53
N GLU A 143 -0.27 -4.72 10.52
CA GLU A 143 -1.66 -5.11 10.74
C GLU A 143 -1.77 -6.42 11.53
N ALA A 144 -0.93 -7.41 11.23
CA ALA A 144 -0.89 -8.69 11.94
C ALA A 144 -0.47 -8.50 13.40
N TYR A 145 0.54 -7.65 13.65
CA TYR A 145 0.95 -7.26 15.00
C TYR A 145 -0.19 -6.59 15.76
N ASN A 146 -0.80 -5.56 15.16
CA ASN A 146 -1.91 -4.82 15.77
C ASN A 146 -3.08 -5.73 16.11
N ARG A 147 -3.41 -6.69 15.25
CA ARG A 147 -4.46 -7.68 15.50
C ARG A 147 -4.11 -8.60 16.67
N ARG A 148 -2.91 -9.18 16.69
CA ARG A 148 -2.44 -10.02 17.80
C ARG A 148 -2.49 -9.25 19.13
N LEU A 149 -2.03 -8.00 19.12
CA LEU A 149 -2.04 -7.15 20.29
C LEU A 149 -3.47 -6.83 20.73
N ALA A 150 -4.37 -6.51 19.79
CA ALA A 150 -5.79 -6.31 20.06
C ALA A 150 -6.43 -7.54 20.73
N ASP A 151 -6.15 -8.74 20.21
CA ASP A 151 -6.63 -10.00 20.76
C ASP A 151 -6.13 -10.24 22.20
N THR A 152 -4.94 -9.71 22.53
CA THR A 152 -4.33 -9.85 23.86
C THR A 152 -5.03 -8.99 24.92
N PHE A 153 -5.64 -7.85 24.53
CA PHE A 153 -6.36 -6.99 25.47
C PHE A 153 -7.66 -7.61 26.01
N GLY A 154 -8.24 -8.61 25.32
CA GLY A 154 -9.44 -9.33 25.75
C GLY A 154 -10.75 -8.52 25.76
N ALA A 155 -10.70 -7.22 25.45
CA ALA A 155 -11.85 -6.33 25.36
C ALA A 155 -11.60 -5.23 24.32
N SER A 156 -12.67 -4.80 23.61
CA SER A 156 -12.59 -3.72 22.62
C SER A 156 -12.20 -2.37 23.23
N HIS A 157 -12.47 -2.16 24.52
CA HIS A 157 -12.18 -0.93 25.26
C HIS A 157 -11.54 -1.28 26.62
N PRO A 158 -10.23 -1.58 26.67
CA PRO A 158 -9.55 -1.92 27.91
C PRO A 158 -9.47 -0.70 28.83
N SER A 159 -9.49 -0.92 30.16
CA SER A 159 -9.15 0.12 31.12
C SER A 159 -7.68 0.52 30.96
N ILE A 160 -7.31 1.73 31.40
CA ILE A 160 -5.91 2.19 31.35
C ILE A 160 -4.97 1.22 32.08
N LEU A 161 -5.41 0.67 33.22
CA LEU A 161 -4.63 -0.31 33.98
C LEU A 161 -4.43 -1.60 33.17
N ASN A 162 -5.49 -2.16 32.60
CA ASN A 162 -5.38 -3.36 31.76
C ASN A 162 -4.49 -3.10 30.54
N PHE A 163 -4.65 -1.93 29.91
CA PHE A 163 -3.84 -1.51 28.77
C PHE A 163 -2.34 -1.50 29.13
N VAL A 164 -1.97 -0.85 30.24
CA VAL A 164 -0.58 -0.77 30.69
C VAL A 164 -0.01 -2.15 31.03
N GLU A 165 -0.77 -3.00 31.72
CA GLU A 165 -0.29 -4.34 32.10
C GLU A 165 -0.07 -5.24 30.88
N VAL A 166 -0.99 -5.22 29.90
CA VAL A 166 -0.81 -5.96 28.64
C VAL A 166 0.42 -5.48 27.88
N LEU A 167 0.66 -4.16 27.81
CA LEU A 167 1.84 -3.62 27.16
C LEU A 167 3.15 -4.00 27.86
N LYS A 168 3.18 -4.02 29.20
CA LYS A 168 4.35 -4.51 29.96
C LYS A 168 4.64 -5.97 29.65
N GLN A 169 3.60 -6.80 29.63
CA GLN A 169 3.75 -8.22 29.34
C GLN A 169 4.23 -8.46 27.91
N GLU A 170 3.69 -7.71 26.94
CA GLU A 170 4.13 -7.75 25.55
C GLU A 170 5.61 -7.33 25.39
N ALA A 171 6.02 -6.26 26.06
CA ALA A 171 7.41 -5.82 26.07
C ALA A 171 8.34 -6.90 26.66
N LYS A 172 7.94 -7.53 27.76
CA LYS A 172 8.69 -8.64 28.37
C LYS A 172 8.81 -9.82 27.41
N ASN A 173 7.70 -10.26 26.80
CA ASN A 173 7.69 -11.36 25.83
C ASN A 173 8.65 -11.09 24.66
N TYR A 174 8.70 -9.85 24.18
CA TYR A 174 9.61 -9.46 23.10
C TYR A 174 11.08 -9.51 23.52
N LEU A 175 11.41 -9.02 24.72
CA LEU A 175 12.77 -9.10 25.27
C LEU A 175 13.22 -10.56 25.47
N ASP A 176 12.32 -11.41 25.97
CA ASP A 176 12.59 -12.84 26.15
C ASP A 176 12.87 -13.53 24.79
N GLN A 177 12.09 -13.21 23.75
CA GLN A 177 12.34 -13.69 22.39
C GLN A 177 13.71 -13.24 21.85
N LEU A 178 14.10 -11.98 22.07
CA LEU A 178 15.42 -11.49 21.66
C LEU A 178 16.56 -12.24 22.39
N ALA A 179 16.38 -12.52 23.69
CA ALA A 179 17.33 -13.32 24.45
C ALA A 179 17.41 -14.75 23.91
N ASP A 180 16.28 -15.38 23.61
CA ASP A 180 16.21 -16.73 23.05
C ASP A 180 16.90 -16.84 21.70
N VAL A 181 16.71 -15.85 20.81
CA VAL A 181 17.43 -15.76 19.54
C VAL A 181 18.95 -15.61 19.77
N ARG A 182 19.35 -14.72 20.68
CA ARG A 182 20.77 -14.51 21.03
C ARG A 182 21.43 -15.77 21.58
N HIS A 183 20.69 -16.54 22.37
CA HIS A 183 21.14 -17.82 22.95
C HIS A 183 20.90 -19.02 22.04
N ARG A 184 20.44 -18.81 20.79
CA ARG A 184 20.14 -19.86 19.81
C ARG A 184 19.11 -20.89 20.29
N ARG A 185 18.25 -20.53 21.26
CA ARG A 185 17.09 -21.32 21.68
C ARG A 185 15.95 -21.21 20.66
N GLN A 186 15.91 -20.10 19.92
CA GLN A 186 15.00 -19.87 18.81
C GLN A 186 15.79 -19.34 17.59
N GLY A 187 15.33 -19.64 16.38
CA GLY A 187 15.87 -19.03 15.16
C GLY A 187 15.39 -17.57 15.02
N PRO A 188 16.16 -16.68 14.37
CA PRO A 188 15.71 -15.33 14.06
C PRO A 188 14.47 -15.38 13.14
N SER A 189 13.64 -14.34 13.19
CA SER A 189 12.51 -14.20 12.29
C SER A 189 12.97 -14.27 10.83
N GLN A 190 12.31 -15.12 10.04
CA GLN A 190 12.56 -15.16 8.60
C GLN A 190 11.88 -13.97 7.96
N HIS A 191 12.67 -13.07 7.37
CA HIS A 191 12.14 -12.00 6.54
C HIS A 191 11.81 -12.57 5.16
N GLY A 192 10.69 -12.12 4.58
CA GLY A 192 10.36 -12.44 3.20
C GLY A 192 11.44 -11.96 2.24
N THR A 193 11.50 -12.55 1.05
CA THR A 193 12.40 -12.07 -0.01
C THR A 193 12.07 -10.62 -0.36
N PRO A 194 13.07 -9.78 -0.69
CA PRO A 194 12.84 -8.40 -1.12
C PRO A 194 11.83 -8.31 -2.27
N TYR A 195 11.03 -7.25 -2.27
CA TYR A 195 10.04 -7.03 -3.32
C TYR A 195 10.71 -6.97 -4.69
N THR A 196 10.31 -7.89 -5.58
CA THR A 196 10.76 -7.87 -6.97
C THR A 196 9.88 -6.91 -7.76
N TYR A 197 10.51 -5.88 -8.33
CA TYR A 197 9.80 -4.94 -9.17
C TYR A 197 9.21 -5.62 -10.42
N PRO A 198 7.97 -5.31 -10.80
CA PRO A 198 7.39 -5.86 -12.03
C PRO A 198 8.10 -5.31 -13.26
N CYS A 199 8.21 -6.12 -14.31
CA CYS A 199 8.69 -5.65 -15.61
C CYS A 199 7.72 -4.59 -16.16
N ILE A 200 8.21 -3.37 -16.37
CA ILE A 200 7.39 -2.27 -16.90
C ILE A 200 7.06 -2.56 -18.38
N PRO A 201 5.77 -2.64 -18.77
CA PRO A 201 5.40 -2.80 -20.16
C PRO A 201 5.76 -1.56 -20.97
N ARG A 202 6.16 -1.75 -22.24
CA ARG A 202 6.40 -0.62 -23.14
C ARG A 202 5.08 0.09 -23.44
N LEU A 203 4.98 1.35 -23.02
CA LEU A 203 3.90 2.27 -23.36
C LEU A 203 4.07 2.73 -24.82
N ARG A 204 3.60 1.90 -25.77
CA ARG A 204 3.53 2.27 -27.20
C ARG A 204 2.37 3.23 -27.42
#